data_AF-A0A3B5MN70-F1
#
_entry.id   AF-A0A3B5MN70-F1
#
_cell.length_a   1.000
_cell.length_b   1.000
_cell.length_c   1.000
_cell.angle_alpha   90.00
_cell.angle_beta   90.00
_cell.angle_gamma   90.00
#
_symmetry.space_group_name_H-M   'P 1'
#
loop_
_entity.id
_entity.type
_entity.pdbx_description
1 polymer ?
#
loop_
_entity_poly.entity_id
_entity_poly.type
_entity_poly.pdbx_seq_one_letter_code
_entity_poly.pdbx_strand_id
1 'polypeptide(L)'
;FIHETLRNVYGSKILTYRSDSLGLWSWVLQVAVKFCTFCLDLGAQLAAAKKKAADSLPGSNWMPFEINPSLPPETADIVIVGGGVMGWSIAYWLKQKERFSKDMRVLVVERDPTTQSKRSPASTVLSAGGIRQQFSLLENIHLSLESADFMRNINEHLSVVNEDPVDLQFNQSGYLFLASEAVAHVMEQNYNTQRCAGAKVSLFSPQQVKEKFPWINTEGVALASYGTRTRFIASNLAICSALFRP
;
A
#
# COMPACT_ATOMS: atom_id res chain seq x y z
N PHE A 1 22.65 -3.47 -4.83
CA PHE A 1 21.35 -3.49 -5.53
C PHE A 1 20.50 -2.24 -5.26
N ILE A 2 20.03 -1.98 -4.03
CA ILE A 2 19.26 -0.75 -3.70
C ILE A 2 20.07 0.54 -3.92
N HIS A 3 21.38 0.50 -3.65
CA HIS A 3 22.28 1.66 -3.79
C HIS A 3 22.59 2.03 -5.26
N GLU A 4 22.30 1.14 -6.21
CA GLU A 4 22.62 1.28 -7.63
C GLU A 4 21.38 1.71 -8.43
N THR A 5 20.20 1.23 -8.01
CA THR A 5 18.90 1.73 -8.50
C THR A 5 18.67 3.20 -8.13
N LEU A 6 19.09 3.63 -6.93
CA LEU A 6 18.96 5.03 -6.51
C LEU A 6 19.91 6.00 -7.22
N ARG A 7 21.07 5.50 -7.70
CA ARG A 7 22.05 6.29 -8.44
C ARG A 7 21.60 6.58 -9.87
N ASN A 8 20.88 5.64 -10.50
CA ASN A 8 20.36 5.78 -11.86
C ASN A 8 19.11 6.67 -11.98
N VAL A 9 18.36 6.87 -10.90
CA VAL A 9 17.15 7.71 -10.92
C VAL A 9 17.42 9.15 -10.48
N TYR A 10 18.40 9.41 -9.60
CA TYR A 10 18.56 10.73 -8.98
C TYR A 10 19.90 11.44 -9.17
N GLY A 11 20.85 10.85 -9.90
CA GLY A 11 22.14 11.49 -10.14
C GLY A 11 23.02 11.60 -8.88
N SER A 12 24.31 11.66 -9.10
CA SER A 12 25.37 11.61 -8.08
C SER A 12 25.45 12.90 -7.26
N LYS A 13 24.64 13.05 -6.23
CA LYS A 13 24.91 13.94 -5.08
C LYS A 13 24.03 13.56 -3.88
N ILE A 14 24.41 12.48 -3.19
CA ILE A 14 23.92 12.19 -1.84
C ILE A 14 24.74 13.06 -0.90
N LEU A 15 24.16 14.18 -0.46
CA LEU A 15 24.69 14.99 0.65
C LEU A 15 24.35 14.30 1.97
N THR A 16 25.38 14.06 2.76
CA THR A 16 25.33 13.58 4.15
C THR A 16 24.43 14.47 5.01
N TYR A 17 23.48 13.86 5.73
CA TYR A 17 22.52 14.54 6.59
C TYR A 17 23.10 14.80 7.98
N ARG A 18 23.17 16.08 8.38
CA ARG A 18 23.40 16.53 9.77
C ARG A 18 22.16 17.32 10.22
N SER A 19 21.69 17.01 11.42
CA SER A 19 20.46 17.52 12.02
C SER A 19 20.61 18.99 12.44
N ASP A 20 20.06 19.92 11.66
CA ASP A 20 19.77 21.30 12.09
C ASP A 20 18.35 21.71 11.63
N SER A 21 17.63 22.45 12.46
CA SER A 21 16.21 22.84 12.29
C SER A 21 15.91 23.65 11.03
N LEU A 22 16.92 24.22 10.37
CA LEU A 22 16.82 24.89 9.06
C LEU A 22 16.61 23.91 7.89
N GLY A 23 17.03 22.64 8.04
CA GLY A 23 16.91 21.61 7.00
C GLY A 23 15.49 21.12 6.78
N LEU A 24 14.64 21.14 7.82
CA LEU A 24 13.24 20.70 7.72
C LEU A 24 12.41 21.69 6.89
N TRP A 25 12.62 23.00 7.08
CA TRP A 25 11.98 24.05 6.30
C TRP A 25 12.45 24.07 4.84
N SER A 26 13.73 23.79 4.60
CA SER A 26 14.27 23.62 3.24
C SER A 26 13.65 22.42 2.50
N TRP A 27 13.43 21.31 3.20
CA TRP A 27 12.79 20.11 2.62
C TRP A 27 11.30 20.34 2.34
N VAL A 28 10.57 20.98 3.25
CA VAL A 28 9.16 21.36 3.03
C VAL A 28 9.03 22.33 1.86
N LEU A 29 9.94 23.31 1.74
CA LEU A 29 9.98 24.20 0.57
C LEU A 29 10.26 23.44 -0.72
N GLN A 30 11.20 22.49 -0.72
CA GLN A 30 11.52 21.69 -1.91
C GLN A 30 10.35 20.78 -2.33
N VAL A 31 9.61 20.22 -1.39
CA VAL A 31 8.40 19.42 -1.67
C VAL A 31 7.29 20.31 -2.20
N ALA A 32 7.05 21.48 -1.60
CA ALA A 32 6.04 22.43 -2.05
C ALA A 32 6.36 23.00 -3.44
N VAL A 33 7.64 23.33 -3.70
CA VAL A 33 8.09 23.77 -5.02
C VAL A 33 7.93 22.65 -6.04
N LYS A 34 8.34 21.41 -5.74
CA LYS A 34 8.14 20.26 -6.65
C LYS A 34 6.67 19.96 -6.91
N PHE A 35 5.80 20.09 -5.92
CA PHE A 35 4.35 19.94 -6.08
C PHE A 35 3.76 21.05 -6.95
N CYS A 36 4.20 22.29 -6.76
CA CYS A 36 3.80 23.42 -7.59
C CYS A 36 4.30 23.27 -9.04
N THR A 37 5.55 22.83 -9.23
CA THR A 37 6.10 22.51 -10.56
C THR A 37 5.33 21.38 -11.22
N PHE A 38 4.93 20.35 -10.47
CA PHE A 38 4.08 19.26 -10.96
C PHE A 38 2.69 19.76 -11.39
N CYS A 39 2.04 20.62 -10.60
CA CYS A 39 0.75 21.22 -10.98
C CYS A 39 0.85 22.10 -12.23
N LEU A 40 1.92 22.89 -12.35
CA LEU A 40 2.19 23.71 -13.54
C LEU A 40 2.48 22.86 -14.77
N ASP A 41 3.26 21.78 -14.61
CA ASP A 41 3.57 20.83 -15.68
C ASP A 41 2.31 20.04 -16.10
N LEU A 42 1.45 19.68 -15.16
CA LEU A 42 0.14 19.07 -15.45
C LEU A 42 -0.77 20.02 -16.24
N GLY A 43 -0.78 21.31 -15.89
CA GLY A 43 -1.49 22.35 -16.63
C GLY A 43 -0.94 22.53 -18.06
N ALA A 44 0.38 22.54 -18.21
CA ALA A 44 1.05 22.63 -19.51
C ALA A 44 0.80 21.38 -20.37
N GLN A 45 0.81 20.18 -19.78
CA GLN A 45 0.51 18.92 -20.44
C GLN A 45 -0.97 18.84 -20.87
N LEU A 46 -1.91 19.33 -20.05
CA LEU A 46 -3.33 19.44 -20.41
C LEU A 46 -3.56 20.46 -21.54
N ALA A 47 -2.86 21.60 -21.51
CA ALA A 47 -2.93 22.60 -22.57
C ALA A 47 -2.32 22.10 -23.89
N ALA A 48 -1.19 21.40 -23.82
CA ALA A 48 -0.56 20.75 -24.96
C ALA A 48 -1.42 19.62 -25.53
N ALA A 49 -2.09 18.83 -24.67
CA ALA A 49 -3.04 17.81 -25.08
C ALA A 49 -4.29 18.40 -25.75
N LYS A 50 -4.84 19.50 -25.21
CA LYS A 50 -5.96 20.23 -25.83
C LYS A 50 -5.59 20.83 -27.18
N LYS A 51 -4.39 21.42 -27.30
CA LYS A 51 -3.89 21.99 -28.55
C LYS A 51 -3.63 20.90 -29.59
N LYS A 52 -3.01 19.79 -29.19
CA LYS A 52 -2.80 18.61 -30.05
C LYS A 52 -4.13 17.99 -30.50
N ALA A 53 -5.16 17.98 -29.66
CA ALA A 53 -6.50 17.53 -30.02
C ALA A 53 -7.20 18.48 -31.01
N ALA A 54 -7.02 19.80 -30.88
CA ALA A 54 -7.57 20.80 -31.78
C ALA A 54 -6.88 20.83 -33.16
N ASP A 55 -5.56 20.64 -33.20
CA ASP A 55 -4.76 20.64 -34.43
C ASP A 55 -4.92 19.34 -35.27
N SER A 56 -5.59 18.31 -34.72
CA SER A 56 -5.74 16.99 -35.34
C SER A 56 -7.00 16.81 -36.20
N LEU A 57 -7.76 17.88 -36.49
CA LEU A 57 -8.97 17.79 -37.33
C LEU A 57 -8.90 18.82 -38.47
N PRO A 58 -8.74 18.35 -39.73
CA PRO A 58 -9.91 17.90 -40.47
C PRO A 58 -9.70 16.62 -41.30
N GLY A 59 -10.77 15.82 -41.40
CA GLY A 59 -11.00 14.88 -42.49
C GLY A 59 -9.99 13.73 -42.65
N SER A 60 -9.89 12.82 -41.69
CA SER A 60 -9.45 11.45 -41.97
C SER A 60 -9.85 10.48 -40.87
N ASN A 61 -10.05 9.24 -41.30
CA ASN A 61 -10.66 8.11 -40.60
C ASN A 61 -9.77 7.53 -39.48
N TRP A 62 -9.29 8.37 -38.57
CA TRP A 62 -8.38 8.00 -37.49
C TRP A 62 -9.14 7.88 -36.16
N MET A 63 -9.35 6.65 -35.68
CA MET A 63 -9.87 6.39 -34.34
C MET A 63 -8.75 5.79 -33.46
N PRO A 64 -8.19 6.53 -32.48
CA PRO A 64 -7.15 6.03 -31.59
C PRO A 64 -7.65 5.04 -30.54
N PHE A 65 -8.96 4.83 -30.48
CA PHE A 65 -9.59 3.90 -29.57
C PHE A 65 -10.05 2.72 -30.41
N GLU A 66 -9.47 1.55 -30.20
CA GLU A 66 -10.29 0.34 -30.31
C GLU A 66 -11.54 0.64 -29.49
N ILE A 67 -12.69 0.73 -30.16
CA ILE A 67 -13.97 0.87 -29.48
C ILE A 67 -14.12 -0.40 -28.67
N ASN A 68 -13.75 -0.34 -27.40
CA ASN A 68 -14.14 -1.33 -26.43
C ASN A 68 -15.68 -1.36 -26.46
N PRO A 69 -16.32 -2.48 -26.81
CA PRO A 69 -17.78 -2.53 -27.00
C PRO A 69 -18.59 -2.19 -25.74
N SER A 70 -17.94 -2.07 -24.57
CA SER A 70 -18.51 -1.47 -23.37
C SER A 70 -17.99 -0.05 -23.17
N LEU A 71 -18.70 0.94 -23.70
CA LEU A 71 -18.57 2.31 -23.20
C LEU A 71 -18.83 2.28 -21.68
N PRO A 72 -18.06 3.03 -20.86
CA PRO A 72 -18.37 3.15 -19.45
C PRO A 72 -19.80 3.68 -19.30
N PRO A 73 -20.53 3.28 -18.24
CA PRO A 73 -21.90 3.72 -18.05
C PRO A 73 -21.96 5.25 -18.03
N GLU A 74 -22.98 5.83 -18.68
CA GLU A 74 -23.15 7.29 -18.76
C GLU A 74 -23.30 7.94 -17.38
N THR A 75 -23.78 7.18 -16.39
CA THR A 75 -23.97 7.63 -15.01
C THR A 75 -23.51 6.56 -14.02
N ALA A 76 -22.89 7.01 -12.92
CA ALA A 76 -22.54 6.19 -11.76
C ALA A 76 -22.83 7.00 -10.49
N ASP A 77 -23.17 6.32 -9.40
CA ASP A 77 -23.42 6.97 -8.12
C ASP A 77 -22.11 7.33 -7.41
N ILE A 78 -21.10 6.46 -7.56
CA ILE A 78 -19.75 6.65 -7.02
C ILE A 78 -18.71 6.31 -8.08
N VAL A 79 -17.76 7.21 -8.30
CA VAL A 79 -16.60 7.00 -9.17
C VAL A 79 -15.33 6.97 -8.33
N ILE A 80 -14.58 5.87 -8.43
CA ILE A 80 -13.30 5.64 -7.75
C ILE A 80 -12.20 5.72 -8.81
N VAL A 81 -11.23 6.60 -8.60
CA VAL A 81 -10.09 6.75 -9.51
C VAL A 81 -8.87 6.03 -8.94
N GLY A 82 -8.42 4.99 -9.63
CA GLY A 82 -7.30 4.12 -9.25
C GLY A 82 -7.75 2.72 -8.85
N GLY A 83 -7.47 1.72 -9.68
CA GLY A 83 -7.73 0.30 -9.49
C GLY A 83 -6.61 -0.44 -8.75
N GLY A 84 -5.95 0.20 -7.79
CA GLY A 84 -5.06 -0.48 -6.84
C GLY A 84 -5.83 -1.13 -5.69
N VAL A 85 -5.11 -1.76 -4.74
CA VAL A 85 -5.74 -2.42 -3.57
C VAL A 85 -6.69 -1.50 -2.81
N MET A 86 -6.36 -0.22 -2.68
CA MET A 86 -7.21 0.75 -1.99
C MET A 86 -8.52 1.01 -2.74
N GLY A 87 -8.46 1.24 -4.06
CA GLY A 87 -9.66 1.52 -4.84
C GLY A 87 -10.63 0.34 -4.86
N TRP A 88 -10.09 -0.87 -5.03
CA TRP A 88 -10.92 -2.08 -4.96
C TRP A 88 -11.42 -2.40 -3.57
N SER A 89 -10.62 -2.18 -2.53
CA SER A 89 -11.09 -2.35 -1.14
C SER A 89 -12.26 -1.41 -0.84
N ILE A 90 -12.19 -0.16 -1.29
CA ILE A 90 -13.29 0.80 -1.15
C ILE A 90 -14.53 0.31 -1.90
N ALA A 91 -14.37 -0.11 -3.16
CA ALA A 91 -15.49 -0.64 -3.97
C ALA A 91 -16.16 -1.85 -3.29
N TYR A 92 -15.35 -2.80 -2.81
CA TYR A 92 -15.82 -3.99 -2.09
C TYR A 92 -16.64 -3.62 -0.85
N TRP A 93 -16.08 -2.79 0.04
CA TRP A 93 -16.76 -2.42 1.28
C TRP A 93 -18.01 -1.57 1.06
N LEU A 94 -18.04 -0.73 0.02
CA LEU A 94 -19.24 -0.01 -0.38
C LEU A 94 -20.38 -0.96 -0.81
N LYS A 95 -20.06 -2.07 -1.48
CA LYS A 95 -21.06 -3.08 -1.87
C LYS A 95 -21.46 -4.00 -0.71
N GLN A 96 -20.54 -4.28 0.23
CA GLN A 96 -20.79 -5.20 1.34
C GLN A 96 -21.60 -4.58 2.49
N LYS A 97 -21.54 -3.26 2.69
CA LYS A 97 -22.22 -2.60 3.81
C LYS A 97 -23.70 -2.39 3.49
N GLU A 98 -24.57 -3.00 4.30
CA GLU A 98 -26.04 -2.95 4.18
C GLU A 98 -26.66 -1.54 4.15
N ARG A 99 -25.92 -0.53 4.62
CA ARG A 99 -26.32 0.88 4.57
C ARG A 99 -26.37 1.45 3.16
N PHE A 100 -25.71 0.81 2.19
CA PHE A 100 -25.74 1.22 0.80
C PHE A 100 -26.70 0.34 0.01
N SER A 101 -27.48 0.97 -0.89
CA SER A 101 -28.42 0.23 -1.73
C SER A 101 -27.67 -0.79 -2.58
N LYS A 102 -28.21 -2.01 -2.70
CA LYS A 102 -27.69 -3.03 -3.61
C LYS A 102 -27.63 -2.53 -5.06
N ASP A 103 -28.49 -1.58 -5.40
CA ASP A 103 -28.58 -0.96 -6.72
C ASP A 103 -27.55 0.17 -6.95
N MET A 104 -26.76 0.53 -5.93
CA MET A 104 -25.71 1.54 -6.05
C MET A 104 -24.66 1.11 -7.08
N ARG A 105 -24.43 1.98 -8.07
CA ARG A 105 -23.47 1.80 -9.17
C ARG A 105 -22.14 2.42 -8.78
N VAL A 106 -21.17 1.55 -8.51
CA VAL A 106 -19.78 1.93 -8.22
C VAL A 106 -18.93 1.67 -9.45
N LEU A 107 -18.26 2.71 -9.96
CA LEU A 107 -17.36 2.63 -11.10
C LEU A 107 -15.92 2.83 -10.64
N VAL A 108 -15.05 1.85 -10.87
CA VAL A 108 -13.61 1.99 -10.65
C VAL A 108 -12.93 2.29 -11.99
N VAL A 109 -12.23 3.40 -12.08
CA VAL A 109 -11.49 3.84 -13.27
C VAL A 109 -10.01 3.69 -13.00
N GLU A 110 -9.36 2.80 -13.74
CA GLU A 110 -7.91 2.59 -13.70
C GLU A 110 -7.30 2.94 -15.05
N ARG A 111 -6.13 3.59 -15.02
CA ARG A 111 -5.42 4.00 -16.23
C ARG A 111 -4.85 2.80 -16.98
N ASP A 112 -4.34 1.80 -16.26
CA ASP A 112 -3.82 0.56 -16.83
C ASP A 112 -4.51 -0.65 -16.18
N PRO A 113 -5.54 -1.24 -16.81
CA PRO A 113 -6.28 -2.36 -16.25
C PRO A 113 -5.45 -3.66 -16.23
N THR A 114 -4.32 -3.70 -16.92
CA THR A 114 -3.42 -4.86 -16.87
C THR A 114 -2.48 -4.71 -15.68
N THR A 115 -2.80 -5.40 -14.58
CA THR A 115 -1.94 -5.50 -13.37
C THR A 115 -0.52 -6.02 -13.64
N GLN A 116 -0.25 -6.50 -14.87
CA GLN A 116 1.02 -7.03 -15.36
C GLN A 116 1.71 -6.16 -16.42
N SER A 117 1.15 -5.01 -16.82
CA SER A 117 1.79 -4.17 -17.83
C SER A 117 3.15 -3.67 -17.35
N LYS A 118 4.19 -4.01 -18.11
CA LYS A 118 5.58 -3.61 -17.90
C LYS A 118 5.79 -2.08 -17.92
N ARG A 119 4.77 -1.30 -18.29
CA ARG A 119 4.86 0.17 -18.46
C ARG A 119 4.44 0.96 -17.23
N SER A 120 3.68 0.37 -16.30
CA SER A 120 3.33 1.03 -15.03
C SER A 120 3.05 -0.02 -13.95
N PRO A 121 4.09 -0.60 -13.33
CA PRO A 121 3.85 -1.60 -12.31
C PRO A 121 3.21 -0.90 -11.09
N ALA A 122 1.95 -1.24 -10.81
CA ALA A 122 1.23 -0.70 -9.66
C ALA A 122 2.05 -0.95 -8.38
N SER A 123 2.20 0.09 -7.55
CA SER A 123 3.03 0.04 -6.32
C SER A 123 2.64 -1.12 -5.40
N THR A 124 1.36 -1.49 -5.40
CA THR A 124 0.82 -2.66 -4.71
C THR A 124 1.45 -3.97 -5.20
N VAL A 125 1.50 -4.21 -6.52
CA VAL A 125 2.01 -5.47 -7.10
C VAL A 125 3.52 -5.64 -6.84
N LEU A 126 4.26 -4.53 -6.74
CA LEU A 126 5.71 -4.54 -6.48
C LEU A 126 6.08 -4.56 -4.99
N SER A 127 5.14 -4.31 -4.08
CA SER A 127 5.47 -4.25 -2.65
C SER A 127 5.80 -5.64 -2.10
N ALA A 128 6.85 -5.74 -1.29
CA ALA A 128 7.09 -6.90 -0.46
C ALA A 128 6.02 -6.90 0.65
N GLY A 129 4.92 -7.63 0.44
CA GLY A 129 3.76 -7.67 1.34
C GLY A 129 4.10 -7.89 2.82
N GLY A 130 3.27 -7.33 3.71
CA GLY A 130 3.45 -7.39 5.16
C GLY A 130 2.31 -6.72 5.93
N ILE A 131 1.61 -7.44 6.82
CA ILE A 131 0.57 -6.85 7.71
C ILE A 131 1.01 -6.91 9.18
N ARG A 132 1.82 -5.96 9.62
CA ARG A 132 2.25 -5.90 11.03
C ARG A 132 1.14 -5.38 11.93
N GLN A 133 1.15 -5.76 13.21
CA GLN A 133 0.24 -5.19 14.23
C GLN A 133 0.97 -4.31 15.25
N GLN A 134 2.30 -4.29 15.21
CA GLN A 134 3.16 -3.56 16.16
C GLN A 134 3.26 -2.08 15.75
N PHE A 135 2.21 -1.32 16.05
CA PHE A 135 2.13 0.12 15.89
C PHE A 135 2.03 0.83 17.26
N SER A 136 2.18 2.15 17.26
CA SER A 136 2.07 3.00 18.46
C SER A 136 0.70 3.65 18.61
N LEU A 137 -0.02 3.85 17.50
CA LEU A 137 -1.36 4.43 17.48
C LEU A 137 -2.42 3.33 17.46
N LEU A 138 -3.46 3.49 18.26
CA LEU A 138 -4.51 2.50 18.45
C LEU A 138 -5.26 2.20 17.13
N GLU A 139 -5.51 3.24 16.34
CA GLU A 139 -6.21 3.17 15.06
C GLU A 139 -5.45 2.28 14.08
N ASN A 140 -4.12 2.42 14.02
CA ASN A 140 -3.28 1.60 13.15
C ASN A 140 -3.27 0.14 13.59
N ILE A 141 -3.33 -0.12 14.89
CA ILE A 141 -3.38 -1.48 15.43
C ILE A 141 -4.71 -2.14 15.06
N HIS A 142 -5.83 -1.45 15.27
CA HIS A 142 -7.16 -1.96 14.89
C HIS A 142 -7.27 -2.19 13.39
N LEU A 143 -6.88 -1.21 12.56
CA LEU A 143 -6.87 -1.36 11.09
C LEU A 143 -6.07 -2.59 10.65
N SER A 144 -4.95 -2.87 11.32
CA SER A 144 -4.09 -4.00 10.99
C SER A 144 -4.63 -5.33 11.50
N LEU A 145 -5.31 -5.35 12.64
CA LEU A 145 -6.01 -6.52 13.16
C LEU A 145 -7.12 -6.93 12.21
N GLU A 146 -8.00 -5.98 11.84
CA GLU A 146 -9.09 -6.19 10.90
C GLU A 146 -8.59 -6.64 9.52
N SER A 147 -7.53 -6.00 9.02
CA SER A 147 -6.91 -6.42 7.75
C SER A 147 -6.36 -7.83 7.83
N ALA A 148 -5.76 -8.21 8.96
CA ALA A 148 -5.23 -9.55 9.14
C ALA A 148 -6.35 -10.61 9.29
N ASP A 149 -7.49 -10.26 9.89
CA ASP A 149 -8.68 -11.12 9.96
C ASP A 149 -9.33 -11.30 8.58
N PHE A 150 -9.55 -10.22 7.84
CA PHE A 150 -10.06 -10.27 6.47
C PHE A 150 -9.22 -11.20 5.58
N MET A 151 -7.89 -11.09 5.67
CA MET A 151 -6.96 -11.89 4.87
C MET A 151 -6.91 -13.36 5.31
N ARG A 152 -7.13 -13.66 6.59
CA ARG A 152 -7.29 -15.04 7.08
C ARG A 152 -8.56 -15.69 6.52
N ASN A 153 -9.63 -14.91 6.45
CA ASN A 153 -10.95 -15.36 6.01
C ASN A 153 -11.26 -14.94 4.57
N ILE A 154 -10.22 -14.77 3.74
CA ILE A 154 -10.36 -14.18 2.40
C ILE A 154 -11.35 -14.94 1.53
N ASN A 155 -11.41 -16.27 1.68
CA ASN A 155 -12.33 -17.13 0.94
C ASN A 155 -13.78 -17.01 1.41
N GLU A 156 -14.04 -16.57 2.65
CA GLU A 156 -15.42 -16.23 3.08
C GLU A 156 -15.89 -14.92 2.44
N HIS A 157 -14.95 -14.06 2.04
CA HIS A 157 -15.22 -12.73 1.54
C HIS A 157 -15.22 -12.63 0.01
N LEU A 158 -14.33 -13.36 -0.67
CA LEU A 158 -14.01 -13.21 -2.09
C LEU A 158 -14.11 -14.52 -2.89
N SER A 159 -14.65 -15.61 -2.32
CA SER A 159 -14.91 -16.81 -3.11
C SER A 159 -16.04 -16.58 -4.12
N VAL A 160 -15.85 -17.03 -5.35
CA VAL A 160 -16.88 -17.03 -6.39
C VAL A 160 -17.36 -18.47 -6.63
N VAL A 161 -18.67 -18.66 -6.81
CA VAL A 161 -19.26 -19.97 -7.06
C VAL A 161 -18.69 -20.55 -8.37
N ASN A 162 -18.20 -21.78 -8.33
CA ASN A 162 -17.55 -22.49 -9.43
C ASN A 162 -16.16 -21.96 -9.84
N GLU A 163 -15.51 -21.14 -9.00
CA GLU A 163 -14.08 -20.82 -9.14
C GLU A 163 -13.24 -21.47 -8.03
N ASP A 164 -11.95 -21.63 -8.32
CA ASP A 164 -10.99 -22.10 -7.32
C ASP A 164 -10.87 -21.09 -6.15
N PRO A 165 -10.64 -21.57 -4.91
CA PRO A 165 -10.38 -20.71 -3.78
C PRO A 165 -9.20 -19.76 -4.01
N VAL A 166 -9.30 -18.56 -3.44
CA VAL A 166 -8.22 -17.57 -3.44
C VAL A 166 -7.07 -18.09 -2.58
N ASP A 167 -5.93 -18.36 -3.22
CA ASP A 167 -4.66 -18.64 -2.54
C ASP A 167 -3.78 -17.38 -2.49
N LEU A 168 -3.66 -16.81 -1.29
CA LEU A 168 -2.80 -15.66 -1.03
C LEU A 168 -1.34 -16.05 -0.72
N GLN A 169 -1.04 -17.35 -0.59
CA GLN A 169 0.20 -17.88 -0.02
C GLN A 169 0.51 -17.31 1.37
N PHE A 170 -0.54 -17.16 2.18
CA PHE A 170 -0.50 -16.47 3.46
C PHE A 170 0.34 -17.19 4.51
N ASN A 171 1.57 -16.72 4.73
CA ASN A 171 2.48 -17.27 5.75
C ASN A 171 2.48 -16.42 7.03
N GLN A 172 2.27 -17.02 8.19
CA GLN A 172 2.27 -16.36 9.51
C GLN A 172 3.66 -16.34 10.16
N SER A 173 4.64 -15.77 9.46
CA SER A 173 5.93 -15.49 10.08
C SER A 173 5.73 -14.40 11.15
N GLY A 174 6.57 -14.30 12.18
CA GLY A 174 6.46 -13.19 13.14
C GLY A 174 7.22 -11.93 12.69
N TYR A 175 6.94 -10.78 13.29
CA TYR A 175 7.86 -9.62 13.27
C TYR A 175 8.58 -9.48 14.61
N LEU A 176 9.88 -9.23 14.57
CA LEU A 176 10.70 -8.94 15.73
C LEU A 176 11.29 -7.53 15.59
N PHE A 177 10.99 -6.66 16.56
CA PHE A 177 11.65 -5.37 16.72
C PHE A 177 12.63 -5.45 17.87
N LEU A 178 13.82 -4.87 17.69
CA LEU A 178 14.85 -4.77 18.71
C LEU A 178 14.95 -3.30 19.13
N ALA A 179 15.01 -3.05 20.43
CA ALA A 179 15.20 -1.75 21.03
C ALA A 179 16.54 -1.69 21.75
N SER A 180 17.25 -0.59 21.57
CA SER A 180 18.34 -0.20 22.46
C SER A 180 17.80 0.36 23.77
N GLU A 181 18.69 0.51 24.76
CA GLU A 181 18.34 1.07 26.08
C GLU A 181 17.59 2.40 25.98
N ALA A 182 18.00 3.28 25.06
CA ALA A 182 17.42 4.60 24.88
C ALA A 182 15.93 4.59 24.50
N VAL A 183 15.44 3.53 23.85
CA VAL A 183 14.07 3.42 23.34
C VAL A 183 13.28 2.26 23.96
N ALA A 184 13.86 1.55 24.94
CA ALA A 184 13.23 0.42 25.60
C ALA A 184 11.90 0.82 26.27
N HIS A 185 11.88 1.93 27.00
CA HIS A 185 10.67 2.44 27.66
C HIS A 185 9.53 2.75 26.67
N VAL A 186 9.84 3.28 25.48
CA VAL A 186 8.86 3.52 24.41
C VAL A 186 8.31 2.20 23.89
N MET A 187 9.16 1.18 23.73
CA MET A 187 8.72 -0.15 23.31
C MET A 187 7.79 -0.80 24.34
N GLU A 188 8.03 -0.63 25.64
CA GLU A 188 7.14 -1.12 26.70
C GLU A 188 5.78 -0.41 26.68
N GLN A 189 5.76 0.92 26.53
CA GLN A 189 4.51 1.67 26.38
C GLN A 189 3.72 1.21 25.16
N ASN A 190 4.38 1.06 24.01
CA ASN A 190 3.77 0.56 22.80
C ASN A 190 3.26 -0.88 22.97
N TYR A 191 3.99 -1.73 23.67
CA TYR A 191 3.58 -3.09 23.98
C TYR A 191 2.28 -3.11 24.78
N ASN A 192 2.15 -2.26 25.81
CA ASN A 192 0.93 -2.16 26.59
C ASN A 192 -0.26 -1.74 25.72
N THR A 193 -0.10 -0.70 24.89
CA THR A 193 -1.15 -0.26 23.95
C THR A 193 -1.55 -1.40 22.99
N GLN A 194 -0.57 -2.11 22.43
CA GLN A 194 -0.81 -3.25 21.52
C GLN A 194 -1.58 -4.38 22.21
N ARG A 195 -1.22 -4.72 23.45
CA ARG A 195 -1.90 -5.76 24.23
C ARG A 195 -3.33 -5.35 24.57
N CYS A 196 -3.55 -4.10 24.98
CA CYS A 196 -4.88 -3.55 25.25
C CYS A 196 -5.78 -3.58 24.01
N ALA A 197 -5.21 -3.32 22.82
CA ALA A 197 -5.92 -3.41 21.55
C ALA A 197 -6.17 -4.84 21.05
N GLY A 198 -5.69 -5.87 21.77
CA GLY A 198 -5.87 -7.28 21.42
C GLY A 198 -4.78 -7.89 20.55
N ALA A 199 -3.72 -7.14 20.21
CA ALA A 199 -2.62 -7.66 19.40
C ALA A 199 -1.84 -8.77 20.12
N LYS A 200 -1.41 -9.78 19.34
CA LYS A 200 -0.66 -10.93 19.85
C LYS A 200 0.84 -10.63 19.80
N VAL A 201 1.28 -9.87 20.80
CA VAL A 201 2.68 -9.45 20.97
C VAL A 201 3.26 -9.96 22.28
N SER A 202 4.56 -10.22 22.29
CA SER A 202 5.34 -10.62 23.46
C SER A 202 6.60 -9.76 23.55
N LEU A 203 7.03 -9.43 24.77
CA LEU A 203 8.34 -8.85 25.01
C LEU A 203 9.35 -9.96 25.33
N PHE A 204 10.58 -9.79 24.84
CA PHE A 204 11.69 -10.68 25.09
C PHE A 204 12.89 -9.92 25.61
N SER A 205 13.59 -10.54 26.57
CA SER A 205 14.93 -10.13 26.95
C SER A 205 15.94 -10.49 25.84
N PRO A 206 17.13 -9.88 25.84
CA PRO A 206 18.20 -10.22 24.90
C PRO A 206 18.57 -11.71 24.94
N GLN A 207 18.55 -12.34 26.12
CA GLN A 207 18.80 -13.77 26.29
C GLN A 207 17.72 -14.61 25.60
N GLN A 208 16.44 -14.29 25.82
CA GLN A 208 15.31 -14.98 25.19
C GLN A 208 15.32 -14.82 23.66
N VAL A 209 15.74 -13.66 23.14
CA VAL A 209 15.95 -13.46 21.69
C VAL A 209 17.04 -14.40 21.18
N LYS A 210 18.16 -14.53 21.90
CA LYS A 210 19.29 -15.37 21.48
C LYS A 210 18.94 -16.86 21.52
N GLU A 211 18.18 -17.30 22.52
CA GLU A 211 17.66 -18.66 22.61
C GLU A 211 16.74 -19.00 21.44
N LYS A 212 15.81 -18.08 21.11
CA LYS A 212 14.81 -18.30 20.06
C LYS A 212 15.37 -18.11 18.65
N PHE A 213 16.28 -17.15 18.50
CA PHE A 213 16.89 -16.76 17.22
C PHE A 213 18.41 -16.69 17.36
N PRO A 214 19.11 -17.85 17.40
CA PRO A 214 20.55 -17.91 17.68
C PRO A 214 21.43 -17.10 16.71
N TRP A 215 20.94 -16.88 15.49
CA TRP A 215 21.62 -16.12 14.44
C TRP A 215 21.54 -14.59 14.61
N ILE A 216 20.75 -14.07 15.55
CA ILE A 216 20.67 -12.62 15.79
C ILE A 216 21.81 -12.17 16.72
N ASN A 217 22.44 -11.03 16.41
CA ASN A 217 23.32 -10.35 17.34
C ASN A 217 22.47 -9.52 18.31
N THR A 218 22.62 -9.78 19.61
CA THR A 218 21.88 -9.11 20.69
C THR A 218 22.71 -8.06 21.42
N GLU A 219 23.93 -7.76 20.94
CA GLU A 219 24.76 -6.67 21.46
C GLU A 219 24.04 -5.32 21.28
N GLY A 220 23.96 -4.54 22.36
CA GLY A 220 23.27 -3.24 22.38
C GLY A 220 21.74 -3.32 22.35
N VAL A 221 21.16 -4.53 22.39
CA VAL A 221 19.71 -4.73 22.54
C VAL A 221 19.39 -4.77 24.03
N ALA A 222 18.46 -3.92 24.45
CA ALA A 222 17.92 -3.91 25.81
C ALA A 222 16.63 -4.71 25.90
N LEU A 223 15.78 -4.60 24.88
CA LEU A 223 14.45 -5.21 24.83
C LEU A 223 14.08 -5.58 23.39
N ALA A 224 13.25 -6.60 23.22
CA ALA A 224 12.67 -6.93 21.93
C ALA A 224 11.17 -7.14 22.01
N SER A 225 10.45 -6.74 20.96
CA SER A 225 9.02 -6.96 20.80
C SER A 225 8.77 -7.91 19.64
N TYR A 226 8.14 -9.05 19.93
CA TYR A 226 7.82 -10.09 18.96
C TYR A 226 6.32 -10.22 18.76
N GLY A 227 5.84 -9.96 17.54
CA GLY A 227 4.48 -10.25 17.13
C GLY A 227 4.34 -11.68 16.64
N THR A 228 3.68 -12.54 17.42
CA THR A 228 3.27 -13.87 16.98
C THR A 228 2.02 -13.71 16.11
N ARG A 229 2.11 -13.98 14.80
CA ARG A 229 1.07 -13.73 13.76
C ARG A 229 1.06 -12.31 13.18
N THR A 230 2.23 -11.71 12.95
CA THR A 230 2.28 -10.33 12.40
C THR A 230 3.00 -10.21 11.07
N ARG A 231 3.86 -11.13 10.65
CA ARG A 231 4.48 -11.07 9.32
C ARG A 231 3.72 -11.94 8.35
N PHE A 232 3.19 -11.29 7.33
CA PHE A 232 2.37 -11.89 6.30
C PHE A 232 2.94 -11.53 4.94
N ILE A 233 3.52 -12.50 4.24
CA ILE A 233 3.79 -12.34 2.81
C ILE A 233 2.54 -12.85 2.11
N ALA A 234 1.75 -11.93 1.59
CA ALA A 234 0.68 -12.26 0.66
C ALA A 234 1.15 -11.87 -0.75
N SER A 235 0.80 -12.68 -1.74
CA SER A 235 0.94 -12.25 -3.13
C SER A 235 0.01 -11.05 -3.35
N ASN A 236 0.57 -9.83 -3.40
CA ASN A 236 -0.21 -8.62 -3.63
C ASN A 236 -0.96 -8.66 -4.97
N LEU A 237 -0.42 -9.41 -5.94
CA LEU A 237 -1.11 -9.71 -7.19
C LEU A 237 -2.35 -10.58 -6.95
N ALA A 238 -2.28 -11.59 -6.09
CA ALA A 238 -3.41 -12.45 -5.75
C ALA A 238 -4.51 -11.69 -4.99
N ILE A 239 -4.14 -10.75 -4.10
CA ILE A 239 -5.11 -9.87 -3.42
C ILE A 239 -5.84 -9.01 -4.44
N CYS A 240 -5.09 -8.33 -5.30
CA CYS A 240 -5.67 -7.49 -6.34
C CYS A 240 -6.57 -8.35 -7.24
N SER A 241 -6.09 -9.50 -7.73
CA SER A 241 -6.89 -10.37 -8.62
C SER A 241 -8.14 -10.91 -7.95
N ALA A 242 -8.11 -11.21 -6.65
CA ALA A 242 -9.30 -11.61 -5.90
C ALA A 242 -10.31 -10.46 -5.77
N LEU A 243 -9.84 -9.24 -5.53
CA LEU A 243 -10.72 -8.07 -5.45
C LEU A 243 -11.28 -7.63 -6.81
N PHE A 244 -10.59 -7.97 -7.91
CA PHE A 244 -11.03 -7.72 -9.30
C PHE A 244 -12.12 -8.70 -9.78
N ARG A 245 -12.44 -9.74 -9.01
CA ARG A 245 -13.45 -10.76 -9.34
C ARG A 245 -14.74 -10.42 -8.59
N PRO A 246 -15.64 -9.57 -9.13
CA PRO A 246 -16.98 -9.41 -8.59
C PRO A 246 -17.84 -10.64 -8.86
#